data_AF-A0AA36DMB1-F1
#
_entry.id   AF-A0AA36DMB1-F1
#
_cell.length_a   1.000
_cell.length_b   1.000
_cell.length_c   1.000
_cell.angle_alpha   90.00
_cell.angle_beta   90.00
_cell.angle_gamma   90.00
#
_symmetry.space_group_name_H-M   'P 1'
#
loop_
_entity.id
_entity.type
_entity.pdbx_description
1 polymer ?
#
loop_
_entity_poly.entity_id
_entity_poly.type
_entity_poly.pdbx_seq_one_letter_code
_entity_poly.pdbx_strand_id
1 'polypeptide(L)'
;MNLTLISAYAYSDYSVVTLEADGWYGQKAYCHYFDADWNKLNYSVESEVFPEFSVHCCRHPEAFYMGITESKNDRVVYKVPVLDRTVDKPIYKLSVCLAPIYGNETKWMMLAELIEHYKLQGVQHFYVYIKDIDDYSRMLIDDYEKSGEIEVVYFKKEQDRIMMHWQFVGVVVYVLFTEAFITELRV
;
A
#
# COMPACT_ATOMS: atom_id res chain seq x y z
N MET A 1 3.44 17.78 10.32
CA MET A 1 3.41 16.76 9.25
C MET A 1 2.06 16.06 9.37
N ASN A 2 1.35 15.84 8.27
CA ASN A 2 0.06 15.15 8.31
C ASN A 2 0.28 13.65 8.06
N LEU A 3 -0.45 12.80 8.78
CA LEU A 3 -0.50 11.36 8.51
C LEU A 3 -1.25 11.11 7.19
N THR A 4 -0.52 10.76 6.14
CA THR A 4 -1.07 10.31 4.85
C THR A 4 -1.08 8.78 4.79
N LEU A 5 -2.10 8.23 4.13
CA LEU A 5 -2.34 6.78 4.05
C LEU A 5 -2.24 6.32 2.60
N ILE A 6 -1.73 5.10 2.41
CA ILE A 6 -1.64 4.43 1.10
C ILE A 6 -2.82 3.47 0.95
N SER A 7 -2.98 2.53 1.88
CA SER A 7 -3.98 1.48 1.80
C SER A 7 -4.33 0.87 3.15
N ALA A 8 -5.44 0.11 3.20
CA ALA A 8 -5.82 -0.68 4.36
C ALA A 8 -6.17 -2.11 3.97
N TYR A 9 -5.79 -3.07 4.81
CA TYR A 9 -6.02 -4.50 4.62
C TYR A 9 -6.70 -5.08 5.84
N ALA A 10 -7.68 -5.96 5.65
CA ALA A 10 -8.32 -6.67 6.74
C ALA A 10 -8.00 -8.17 6.65
N TYR A 11 -7.33 -8.68 7.68
CA TYR A 11 -7.04 -10.10 7.91
C TYR A 11 -8.05 -10.69 8.90
N SER A 12 -7.92 -11.96 9.29
CA SER A 12 -8.89 -12.66 10.15
C SER A 12 -9.14 -11.92 11.47
N ASP A 13 -8.07 -11.49 12.13
CA ASP A 13 -8.13 -11.00 13.51
C ASP A 13 -7.71 -9.53 13.64
N TYR A 14 -7.08 -8.98 12.61
CA TYR A 14 -6.52 -7.63 12.60
C TYR A 14 -6.68 -6.96 11.25
N SER A 15 -6.52 -5.65 11.24
CA SER A 15 -6.36 -4.86 10.03
C SER A 15 -5.01 -4.14 10.05
N VAL A 16 -4.44 -3.89 8.88
CA VAL A 16 -3.20 -3.11 8.75
C VAL A 16 -3.48 -1.92 7.86
N VAL A 17 -3.12 -0.72 8.35
CA VAL A 17 -3.13 0.50 7.54
C VAL A 17 -1.69 0.90 7.24
N THR A 18 -1.40 1.09 5.96
CA THR A 18 -0.08 1.53 5.49
C THR A 18 -0.05 3.04 5.36
N LEU A 19 1.04 3.63 5.83
CA LEU A 19 1.27 5.06 5.89
C LEU A 19 2.24 5.48 4.80
N GLU A 20 2.00 6.67 4.27
CA GLU A 20 2.93 7.38 3.40
C GLU A 20 3.69 8.47 4.18
N ALA A 21 3.76 8.39 5.51
CA ALA A 21 4.36 9.42 6.38
C ALA A 21 5.64 8.93 7.09
N ASP A 22 6.68 9.79 7.18
CA ASP A 22 8.00 9.47 7.78
C ASP A 22 8.12 9.94 9.23
N GLY A 23 9.02 9.30 9.98
CA GLY A 23 9.37 9.71 11.34
C GLY A 23 8.28 9.41 12.38
N TRP A 24 7.30 8.59 12.01
CA TRP A 24 6.20 8.19 12.89
C TRP A 24 6.48 6.90 13.65
N TYR A 25 7.60 6.21 13.38
CA TYR A 25 7.95 4.96 14.06
C TYR A 25 7.84 5.07 15.59
N GLY A 26 7.07 4.17 16.21
CA GLY A 26 6.83 4.13 17.65
C GLY A 26 5.92 5.25 18.18
N GLN A 27 5.40 6.13 17.33
CA GLN A 27 4.41 7.13 17.73
C GLN A 27 3.05 6.48 17.91
N LYS A 28 2.23 7.08 18.78
CA LYS A 28 0.85 6.68 18.97
C LYS A 28 0.02 6.99 17.73
N ALA A 29 -0.90 6.07 17.42
CA ALA A 29 -1.83 6.19 16.32
C ALA A 29 -3.22 5.74 16.77
N TYR A 30 -4.27 6.34 16.22
CA TYR A 30 -5.65 5.95 16.49
C TYR A 30 -6.33 5.50 15.21
N CYS A 31 -6.81 4.26 15.22
CA CYS A 31 -7.56 3.65 14.14
C CYS A 31 -9.01 4.10 14.19
N HIS A 32 -9.51 4.62 13.06
CA HIS A 32 -10.90 5.00 12.85
C HIS A 32 -11.49 4.17 11.73
N TYR A 33 -12.72 3.71 11.93
CA TYR A 33 -13.44 2.84 11.00
C TYR A 33 -14.63 3.58 10.44
N PHE A 34 -14.95 3.32 9.17
CA PHE A 34 -16.07 3.94 8.48
C PHE A 34 -16.82 2.91 7.64
N ASP A 35 -18.13 3.06 7.56
CA ASP A 35 -19.00 2.25 6.70
C ASP A 35 -18.88 2.68 5.22
N ALA A 36 -19.65 2.03 4.35
CA ALA A 36 -19.69 2.32 2.92
C ALA A 36 -20.16 3.75 2.61
N ASP A 37 -21.00 4.32 3.48
CA ASP A 37 -21.54 5.68 3.38
C ASP A 37 -20.65 6.74 4.05
N TRP A 38 -19.43 6.35 4.45
CA TRP A 38 -18.41 7.17 5.12
C TRP A 38 -18.81 7.69 6.50
N ASN A 39 -19.83 7.12 7.12
CA ASN A 39 -20.17 7.40 8.50
C ASN A 39 -19.14 6.74 9.41
N LYS A 40 -18.74 7.48 10.45
CA LYS A 40 -17.79 6.96 11.42
C LYS A 40 -18.48 5.87 12.25
N LEU A 41 -17.89 4.68 12.26
CA LEU A 41 -18.30 3.59 13.14
C LEU A 41 -17.84 3.89 14.57
N ASN A 42 -18.54 3.32 15.54
CA ASN A 42 -18.26 3.61 16.94
C ASN A 42 -16.88 3.08 17.37
N TYR A 43 -16.26 3.82 18.29
CA TYR A 43 -14.95 3.55 18.91
C TYR A 43 -13.74 3.75 17.98
N SER A 44 -12.76 4.47 18.51
CA SER A 44 -11.41 4.54 17.92
C SER A 44 -10.49 3.67 18.76
N VAL A 45 -9.65 2.87 18.11
CA VAL A 45 -8.72 1.95 18.77
C VAL A 45 -7.34 2.60 18.81
N GLU A 46 -6.73 2.65 19.99
CA GLU A 46 -5.34 3.09 20.15
C GLU A 46 -4.39 2.00 19.65
N SER A 47 -3.37 2.41 18.92
CA SER A 47 -2.30 1.57 18.41
C SER A 47 -1.02 2.40 18.34
N GLU A 48 0.02 1.84 17.74
CA GLU A 48 1.30 2.47 17.47
C GLU A 48 1.72 2.21 16.03
N VAL A 49 2.57 3.11 15.51
CA VAL A 49 3.16 2.90 14.19
C VAL A 49 4.32 1.93 14.34
N PHE A 50 4.03 0.65 14.10
CA PHE A 50 5.00 -0.42 14.11
C PHE A 50 4.52 -1.58 13.22
N PRO A 51 5.37 -2.12 12.32
CA PRO A 51 6.69 -1.61 11.93
C PRO A 51 6.60 -0.22 11.26
N GLU A 52 7.72 0.34 10.82
CA GLU A 52 7.72 1.65 10.14
C GLU A 52 6.66 1.67 9.01
N PHE A 53 5.98 2.79 8.81
CA PHE A 53 4.91 2.95 7.80
C PHE A 53 3.66 2.07 7.98
N SER A 54 3.46 1.46 9.15
CA SER A 54 2.38 0.49 9.36
C SER A 54 1.67 0.73 10.67
N VAL A 55 0.35 0.61 10.69
CA VAL A 55 -0.45 0.61 11.92
C VAL A 55 -1.31 -0.64 11.95
N HIS A 56 -1.07 -1.48 12.96
CA HIS A 56 -1.89 -2.66 13.21
C HIS A 56 -3.09 -2.28 14.07
N CYS A 57 -4.27 -2.49 13.54
CA CYS A 57 -5.56 -2.17 14.15
C CYS A 57 -6.34 -3.46 14.42
N CYS A 58 -7.35 -3.41 15.29
CA CYS A 58 -8.31 -4.51 15.39
C CYS A 58 -9.14 -4.61 14.11
N ARG A 59 -9.55 -5.84 13.73
CA ARG A 59 -10.52 -6.00 12.64
C ARG A 59 -11.87 -5.43 13.07
N HIS A 60 -12.53 -4.68 12.18
CA HIS A 60 -13.92 -4.27 12.33
C HIS A 60 -14.76 -4.81 11.16
N PRO A 61 -15.73 -5.72 11.38
CA PRO A 61 -16.46 -6.40 10.30
C PRO A 61 -17.20 -5.47 9.33
N GLU A 62 -17.68 -4.33 9.81
CA GLU A 62 -18.46 -3.37 9.02
C GLU A 62 -17.60 -2.26 8.40
N ALA A 63 -16.27 -2.30 8.59
CA ALA A 63 -15.40 -1.25 8.08
C ALA A 63 -15.13 -1.42 6.58
N PHE A 64 -15.65 -0.49 5.79
CA PHE A 64 -15.33 -0.34 4.37
C PHE A 64 -14.15 0.60 4.14
N TYR A 65 -13.97 1.58 5.03
CA TYR A 65 -12.83 2.49 4.98
C TYR A 65 -12.18 2.62 6.35
N MET A 66 -10.88 2.90 6.35
CA MET A 66 -10.12 3.18 7.56
C MET A 66 -9.36 4.49 7.44
N GLY A 67 -9.17 5.14 8.59
CA GLY A 67 -8.35 6.34 8.73
C GLY A 67 -7.50 6.28 10.00
N ILE A 68 -6.36 6.96 9.98
CA ILE A 68 -5.42 7.03 11.12
C ILE A 68 -5.24 8.50 11.53
N THR A 69 -5.18 8.74 12.83
CA THR A 69 -4.81 10.05 13.41
C THR A 69 -3.81 9.90 14.55
N GLU A 70 -3.15 11.00 14.92
CA GLU A 70 -2.24 11.05 16.05
C GLU A 70 -2.99 11.05 17.39
N SER A 71 -4.11 11.77 17.49
CA SER A 71 -4.96 11.79 18.69
C SER A 71 -6.37 11.25 18.42
N LYS A 72 -6.99 10.69 19.47
CA LYS A 72 -8.31 10.03 19.41
C LYS A 72 -9.43 10.89 18.82
N ASN A 73 -9.41 12.19 19.08
CA ASN A 73 -10.48 13.12 18.71
C ASN A 73 -10.14 13.98 17.49
N ASP A 74 -9.01 13.72 16.84
CA ASP A 74 -8.60 14.48 15.68
C ASP A 74 -9.54 14.24 14.50
N ARG A 75 -9.64 15.25 13.64
CA ARG A 75 -10.37 15.13 12.39
C ARG A 75 -9.61 14.19 11.45
N VAL A 76 -10.27 13.13 11.02
CA VAL A 76 -9.73 12.20 10.02
C VAL A 76 -9.72 12.90 8.65
N VAL A 77 -8.53 13.20 8.14
CA VAL A 77 -8.32 13.88 6.86
C VAL A 77 -8.32 12.89 5.70
N TYR A 78 -7.63 11.76 5.86
CA TYR A 78 -7.48 10.74 4.83
C TYR A 78 -8.19 9.46 5.25
N LYS A 79 -8.91 8.86 4.30
CA LYS A 79 -9.55 7.56 4.42
C LYS A 79 -9.10 6.71 3.24
N VAL A 80 -8.83 5.43 3.49
CA VAL A 80 -8.46 4.46 2.47
C VAL A 80 -9.43 3.29 2.50
N PRO A 81 -9.81 2.73 1.34
CA PRO A 81 -10.67 1.56 1.29
C PRO A 81 -9.97 0.37 1.94
N VAL A 82 -10.75 -0.47 2.61
CA VAL A 82 -10.29 -1.70 3.25
C VAL A 82 -10.40 -2.83 2.25
N LEU A 83 -9.27 -3.45 1.91
CA LEU A 83 -9.22 -4.64 1.09
C LEU A 83 -9.31 -5.88 1.98
N ASP A 84 -10.35 -6.70 1.77
CA ASP A 84 -10.54 -7.92 2.54
C ASP A 84 -9.59 -9.02 2.05
N ARG A 85 -8.69 -9.45 2.92
CA ARG A 85 -7.70 -10.51 2.68
C ARG A 85 -8.03 -11.80 3.45
N THR A 86 -9.22 -11.91 4.02
CA THR A 86 -9.66 -13.15 4.70
C THR A 86 -10.04 -14.28 3.76
N VAL A 87 -10.23 -13.97 2.48
CA VAL A 87 -10.55 -14.96 1.46
C VAL A 87 -9.27 -15.70 1.08
N ASP A 88 -9.19 -16.99 1.46
CA ASP A 88 -8.08 -17.92 1.17
C ASP A 88 -7.93 -18.30 -0.31
N LYS A 89 -8.38 -17.43 -1.23
CA LYS A 89 -8.29 -17.65 -2.66
C LYS A 89 -7.49 -16.51 -3.30
N PRO A 90 -6.17 -16.65 -3.44
CA PRO A 90 -5.37 -15.64 -4.12
C PRO A 90 -5.84 -15.49 -5.58
N ILE A 91 -5.98 -14.24 -6.01
CA ILE A 91 -6.40 -13.90 -7.38
C ILE A 91 -5.32 -14.34 -8.38
N TYR A 92 -4.05 -14.16 -7.99
CA TYR A 92 -2.87 -14.49 -8.78
C TYR A 92 -2.00 -15.50 -8.02
N LYS A 93 -1.47 -16.49 -8.73
CA LYS A 93 -0.52 -17.48 -8.17
C LYS A 93 0.85 -16.87 -7.90
N LEU A 94 1.26 -15.94 -8.75
CA LEU A 94 2.53 -15.23 -8.63
C LEU A 94 2.32 -13.79 -9.09
N SER A 95 2.62 -12.85 -8.21
CA SER A 95 2.62 -11.42 -8.48
C SER A 95 3.92 -10.81 -8.00
N VAL A 96 4.35 -9.72 -8.63
CA VAL A 96 5.57 -8.98 -8.26
C VAL A 96 5.20 -7.56 -7.90
N CYS A 97 5.73 -7.02 -6.81
CA CYS A 97 5.64 -5.59 -6.56
C CYS A 97 6.98 -4.93 -6.83
N LEU A 98 6.94 -3.79 -7.50
CA LEU A 98 8.14 -3.01 -7.80
C LEU A 98 8.48 -2.08 -6.65
N ALA A 99 9.77 -1.79 -6.48
CA ALA A 99 10.17 -0.67 -5.65
C ALA A 99 9.57 0.64 -6.22
N PRO A 100 9.24 1.63 -5.36
CA PRO A 100 8.67 2.88 -5.80
C PRO A 100 9.51 3.59 -6.85
N ILE A 101 8.85 4.00 -7.93
CA ILE A 101 9.43 4.78 -9.00
C ILE A 101 9.38 6.25 -8.59
N TYR A 102 10.53 6.91 -8.65
CA TYR A 102 10.69 8.34 -8.41
C TYR A 102 11.62 8.93 -9.47
N GLY A 103 11.65 10.26 -9.54
CA GLY A 103 12.46 11.00 -10.50
C GLY A 103 11.87 10.99 -11.92
N ASN A 104 12.30 11.98 -12.71
CA ASN A 104 11.81 12.22 -14.07
C ASN A 104 12.77 11.70 -15.16
N GLU A 105 13.78 10.91 -14.79
CA GLU A 105 14.60 10.19 -15.75
C GLU A 105 13.79 9.10 -16.44
N THR A 106 14.03 8.95 -17.74
CA THR A 106 13.34 8.01 -18.61
C THR A 106 13.64 6.56 -18.23
N LYS A 107 12.61 5.78 -17.93
CA LYS A 107 12.72 4.38 -17.46
C LYS A 107 11.95 3.37 -18.33
N TRP A 108 11.21 3.81 -19.33
CA TRP A 108 10.30 2.96 -20.11
C TRP A 108 10.95 1.66 -20.62
N MET A 109 12.19 1.71 -21.12
CA MET A 109 12.85 0.53 -21.68
C MET A 109 13.17 -0.50 -20.58
N MET A 110 13.64 -0.03 -19.42
CA MET A 110 13.90 -0.89 -18.26
C MET A 110 12.59 -1.47 -17.69
N LEU A 111 11.51 -0.68 -17.68
CA LEU A 111 10.19 -1.13 -17.22
C LEU A 111 9.61 -2.20 -18.14
N ALA A 112 9.66 -1.98 -19.46
CA ALA A 112 9.21 -2.95 -20.45
C ALA A 112 10.01 -4.25 -20.35
N GLU A 113 11.34 -4.16 -20.29
CA GLU A 113 12.21 -5.33 -20.14
C GLU A 113 11.86 -6.12 -18.87
N LEU A 114 11.70 -5.43 -17.73
CA LEU A 114 11.36 -6.07 -16.47
C LEU A 114 10.00 -6.78 -16.54
N ILE A 115 8.95 -6.08 -16.96
CA ILE A 115 7.59 -6.62 -16.99
C ILE A 115 7.53 -7.84 -17.92
N GLU A 116 8.04 -7.72 -19.14
CA GLU A 116 8.02 -8.82 -20.11
C GLU A 116 8.90 -10.00 -19.67
N HIS A 117 10.06 -9.74 -19.06
CA HIS A 117 10.91 -10.80 -18.53
C HIS A 117 10.22 -11.61 -17.42
N TYR A 118 9.58 -10.94 -16.47
CA TYR A 118 8.88 -11.62 -15.37
C TYR A 118 7.61 -12.34 -15.84
N LYS A 119 6.92 -11.83 -16.86
CA LYS A 119 5.81 -12.55 -17.51
C LYS A 119 6.27 -13.90 -18.07
N LEU A 120 7.45 -13.94 -18.72
CA LEU A 120 8.04 -15.20 -19.21
C LEU A 120 8.36 -16.19 -18.09
N GLN A 121 8.61 -15.71 -16.86
CA GLN A 121 8.82 -16.55 -15.67
C GLN A 121 7.52 -17.00 -15.00
N GLY A 122 6.35 -16.59 -15.51
CA GLY A 122 5.04 -16.98 -14.99
C GLY A 122 4.42 -16.00 -14.01
N VAL A 123 4.97 -14.78 -13.87
CA VAL A 123 4.30 -13.70 -13.12
C VAL A 123 3.01 -13.30 -13.83
N GLN A 124 1.92 -13.22 -13.08
CA GLN A 124 0.58 -12.96 -13.59
C GLN A 124 0.11 -11.52 -13.40
N HIS A 125 0.70 -10.80 -12.44
CA HIS A 125 0.29 -9.45 -12.10
C HIS A 125 1.42 -8.64 -11.45
N PHE A 126 1.45 -7.33 -11.66
CA PHE A 126 2.43 -6.45 -11.03
C PHE A 126 1.79 -5.32 -10.24
N TYR A 127 2.37 -5.00 -9.09
CA TYR A 127 2.03 -3.82 -8.31
C TYR A 127 3.13 -2.76 -8.49
N VAL A 128 2.77 -1.61 -9.05
CA VAL A 128 3.73 -0.55 -9.37
C VAL A 128 3.44 0.67 -8.52
N TYR A 129 4.38 1.07 -7.68
CA TYR A 129 4.25 2.27 -6.86
C TYR A 129 4.92 3.45 -7.57
N ILE A 130 4.21 4.55 -7.78
CA ILE A 130 4.72 5.72 -8.52
C ILE A 130 4.64 6.96 -7.63
N LYS A 131 5.80 7.57 -7.40
CA LYS A 131 5.90 8.91 -6.82
C LYS A 131 6.05 9.96 -7.92
N ASP A 132 7.05 9.79 -8.78
CA ASP A 132 7.33 10.66 -9.92
C ASP A 132 7.80 9.80 -11.10
N ILE A 133 7.35 10.13 -12.31
CA ILE A 133 7.64 9.40 -13.56
C ILE A 133 7.54 10.37 -14.73
N ASP A 134 8.37 10.18 -15.76
CA ASP A 134 8.28 10.97 -17.00
C ASP A 134 7.07 10.56 -17.85
N ASP A 135 6.63 11.47 -18.72
CA ASP A 135 5.44 11.28 -19.55
C ASP A 135 5.53 10.04 -20.44
N TYR A 136 6.71 9.71 -20.99
CA TYR A 136 6.86 8.58 -21.90
C TYR A 136 6.82 7.24 -21.16
N SER A 137 7.51 7.13 -20.03
CA SER A 137 7.40 5.94 -19.18
C SER A 137 5.99 5.77 -18.61
N ARG A 138 5.28 6.87 -18.32
CA ARG A 138 3.89 6.83 -17.90
C ARG A 138 2.98 6.24 -18.97
N MET A 139 3.13 6.65 -20.23
CA MET A 139 2.35 6.08 -21.33
C MET A 139 2.46 4.55 -21.43
N LEU A 140 3.65 4.00 -21.17
CA LEU A 140 3.87 2.55 -21.14
C LEU A 140 3.12 1.88 -19.98
N ILE A 141 3.24 2.45 -18.78
CA ILE A 141 2.55 1.97 -17.57
C ILE A 141 1.02 2.00 -17.77
N ASP A 142 0.48 3.10 -18.29
CA ASP A 142 -0.96 3.25 -18.52
C ASP A 142 -1.49 2.17 -19.51
N ASP A 143 -0.70 1.72 -20.47
CA ASP A 143 -1.07 0.64 -21.39
C ASP A 143 -1.16 -0.72 -20.69
N TYR A 144 -0.17 -1.05 -19.86
CA TYR A 144 -0.19 -2.26 -19.03
C TYR A 144 -1.28 -2.24 -17.95
N GLU A 145 -1.61 -1.06 -17.41
CA GLU A 145 -2.69 -0.91 -16.44
C GLU A 145 -4.03 -1.19 -17.12
N LYS A 146 -4.22 -0.67 -18.34
CA LYS A 146 -5.42 -0.88 -19.14
C LYS A 146 -5.62 -2.35 -19.54
N SER A 147 -4.56 -3.12 -19.77
CA SER A 147 -4.65 -4.56 -20.01
C SER A 147 -4.93 -5.38 -18.75
N GLY A 148 -4.87 -4.76 -17.55
CA GLY A 148 -5.05 -5.41 -16.26
C GLY A 148 -3.82 -6.19 -15.79
N GLU A 149 -2.69 -6.02 -16.47
CA GLU A 149 -1.43 -6.69 -16.11
C GLU A 149 -0.78 -6.05 -14.88
N ILE A 150 -1.01 -4.76 -14.67
CA ILE A 150 -0.47 -4.04 -13.53
C ILE A 150 -1.55 -3.25 -12.78
N GLU A 151 -1.34 -3.08 -11.48
CA GLU A 151 -2.07 -2.15 -10.62
C GLU A 151 -1.11 -1.05 -10.17
N VAL A 152 -1.49 0.21 -10.38
CA VAL A 152 -0.65 1.37 -10.07
C VAL A 152 -1.10 2.05 -8.79
N VAL A 153 -0.18 2.23 -7.86
CA VAL A 153 -0.40 2.92 -6.58
C VAL A 153 0.40 4.22 -6.57
N TYR A 154 -0.30 5.35 -6.57
CA TYR A 154 0.32 6.67 -6.60
C TYR A 154 0.58 7.22 -5.19
N PHE A 155 1.82 7.66 -4.96
CA PHE A 155 2.19 8.43 -3.77
C PHE A 155 1.85 9.91 -3.94
N LYS A 156 1.51 10.57 -2.84
CA LYS A 156 1.08 11.96 -2.78
C LYS A 156 2.29 12.90 -2.84
N LYS A 157 2.15 13.97 -3.60
CA LYS A 157 3.25 14.96 -3.82
C LYS A 157 3.56 15.77 -2.57
N GLU A 158 2.63 15.86 -1.63
CA GLU A 158 2.74 16.69 -0.43
C GLU A 158 3.72 16.13 0.63
N GLN A 159 4.30 14.95 0.38
CA GLN A 159 5.21 14.24 1.28
C GLN A 159 6.58 13.99 0.63
N ASP A 160 7.15 14.97 -0.08
CA ASP A 160 8.48 14.80 -0.69
C ASP A 160 9.56 14.50 0.36
N ARG A 161 10.33 13.44 0.10
CA ARG A 161 11.43 12.96 0.94
C ARG A 161 12.69 12.74 0.12
N ILE A 162 13.81 12.58 0.82
CA ILE A 162 15.07 12.15 0.18
C ILE A 162 14.85 10.75 -0.42
N MET A 163 15.33 10.53 -1.65
CA MET A 163 15.14 9.31 -2.46
C MET A 163 15.22 7.98 -1.68
N MET A 164 16.16 7.85 -0.74
CA MET A 164 16.35 6.63 0.05
C MET A 164 15.12 6.24 0.87
N HIS A 165 14.35 7.22 1.38
CA HIS A 165 13.15 6.95 2.18
C HIS A 165 12.01 6.35 1.36
N TRP A 166 11.93 6.68 0.06
CA TRP A 166 10.93 6.06 -0.84
C TRP A 166 11.20 4.58 -1.04
N GLN A 167 12.46 4.17 -1.11
CA GLN A 167 12.82 2.76 -1.18
C GLN A 167 12.39 2.02 0.10
N PHE A 168 12.58 2.61 1.29
CA PHE A 168 12.15 2.01 2.55
C PHE A 168 10.63 1.85 2.64
N VAL A 169 9.85 2.86 2.25
CA VAL A 169 8.38 2.74 2.14
C VAL A 169 8.03 1.57 1.22
N GLY A 170 8.67 1.47 0.06
CA GLY A 170 8.50 0.36 -0.87
C GLY A 170 8.76 -1.02 -0.27
N VAL A 171 9.90 -1.20 0.39
CA VAL A 171 10.29 -2.49 1.00
C VAL A 171 9.34 -2.86 2.13
N VAL A 172 8.98 -1.93 3.02
CA VAL A 172 8.14 -2.24 4.17
C VAL A 172 6.70 -2.51 3.72
N VAL A 173 6.19 -1.72 2.78
CA VAL A 173 4.90 -2.00 2.13
C VAL A 173 4.95 -3.37 1.46
N TYR A 174 6.01 -3.72 0.74
CA TYR A 174 6.16 -5.06 0.16
C TYR A 174 6.14 -6.18 1.21
N VAL A 175 6.82 -6.01 2.34
CA VAL A 175 6.83 -7.00 3.43
C VAL A 175 5.43 -7.21 4.01
N LEU A 176 4.66 -6.15 4.27
CA LEU A 176 3.28 -6.28 4.78
C LEU A 176 2.32 -6.91 3.77
N PHE A 177 2.58 -6.71 2.47
CA PHE A 177 1.84 -7.39 1.40
C PHE A 177 2.27 -8.85 1.27
N THR A 178 3.52 -9.17 1.60
CA THR A 178 4.10 -10.51 1.56
C THR A 178 4.10 -11.24 2.89
N GLU A 179 3.40 -10.76 3.93
CA GLU A 179 3.06 -11.61 5.08
C GLU A 179 2.16 -12.81 4.67
N ALA A 180 1.72 -12.87 3.41
CA ALA A 180 1.16 -14.06 2.77
C ALA A 180 2.17 -14.94 2.00
N PHE A 181 3.49 -14.67 2.06
CA PHE A 181 4.51 -15.38 1.29
C PHE A 181 5.78 -15.74 2.09
N ILE A 182 5.60 -16.29 3.29
CA ILE A 182 6.44 -17.41 3.78
C ILE A 182 5.54 -18.42 4.50
N THR A 183 4.61 -19.04 3.76
CA THR A 183 3.94 -20.26 4.22
C THR A 183 3.81 -21.31 3.13
N GLU A 184 4.73 -21.38 2.17
CA GLU A 184 4.86 -22.57 1.31
C GLU A 184 6.26 -22.67 0.65
N LEU A 185 7.29 -22.78 1.50
CA LEU A 185 8.51 -23.50 1.17
C LEU A 185 8.76 -24.52 2.29
N ARG A 186 7.84 -25.49 2.42
CA ARG A 186 8.18 -26.80 2.98
C ARG A 186 8.55 -27.70 1.81
N VAL A 187 9.85 -27.94 1.66
CA VAL A 187 10.36 -29.19 1.09
C VAL A 187 10.09 -30.32 2.09
#